data_AF-R6CC03-F1
#
_entry.id   AF-R6CC03-F1
#
_cell.length_a   1.000
_cell.length_b   1.000
_cell.length_c   1.000
_cell.angle_alpha   90.00
_cell.angle_beta   90.00
_cell.angle_gamma   90.00
#
_symmetry.space_group_name_H-M   'P 1'
#
loop_
_entity.id
_entity.type
_entity.pdbx_description
1 polymer ?
#
loop_
_entity_poly.entity_id
_entity_poly.type
_entity_poly.pdbx_seq_one_letter_code
_entity_poly.pdbx_strand_id
1 'polypeptide(L)'
;MELAQNHLIYEGVPRDEARHDAMMLTLYCGDKTFENIQLIEETLRMKDVFSDRPSFSGRDFCEKINEGHYTFPFIIYREKVKNGNNISMANKGFAHPCEVVVGESGGFVLLRAVDMNESSRLNGLKMKGKVQHLKYFDGRRFIEAAVNGDFIQIPLDHFIFHNIGEDAMNRILHGSICIKMCCSVGEIHMPESTAIFTLFVH
;
A
#
# COMPACT_ATOMS: atom_id res chain seq x y z
N MET A 1 20.38 -18.11 7.94
CA MET A 1 20.53 -18.45 9.37
C MET A 1 20.07 -17.29 10.27
N GLU A 2 20.73 -16.13 10.28
CA GLU A 2 20.35 -15.01 11.18
C GLU A 2 18.92 -14.52 10.98
N LEU A 3 18.47 -14.38 9.72
CA LEU A 3 17.09 -14.04 9.37
C LEU A 3 16.06 -15.00 10.01
N ALA A 4 16.24 -16.31 9.85
CA ALA A 4 15.33 -17.31 10.41
C ALA A 4 15.39 -17.34 11.95
N GLN A 5 16.55 -17.06 12.54
CA GLN A 5 16.70 -17.00 13.99
C GLN A 5 15.97 -15.79 14.58
N ASN A 6 16.09 -14.62 13.97
CA ASN A 6 15.37 -13.41 14.39
C ASN A 6 13.87 -13.63 14.29
N HIS A 7 13.40 -14.21 13.19
CA HIS A 7 12.00 -14.57 13.00
C HIS A 7 11.47 -15.50 14.10
N LEU A 8 12.18 -16.59 14.40
CA LEU A 8 11.77 -17.52 15.45
C LEU A 8 11.74 -16.85 16.84
N ILE A 9 12.72 -16.03 17.16
CA ILE A 9 12.74 -15.27 18.42
C ILE A 9 11.53 -14.34 18.51
N TYR A 10 11.19 -13.69 17.40
CA TYR A 10 10.05 -12.81 17.32
C TYR A 10 8.71 -13.55 17.50
N GLU A 11 8.59 -14.76 16.94
CA GLU A 11 7.46 -15.67 17.15
C GLU A 11 7.42 -16.28 18.57
N GLY A 12 8.37 -15.92 19.44
CA GLY A 12 8.40 -16.31 20.86
C GLY A 12 9.24 -17.55 21.16
N VAL A 13 10.02 -18.06 20.19
CA VAL A 13 10.94 -19.19 20.42
C VAL A 13 12.12 -18.71 21.28
N PRO A 14 12.45 -19.40 22.40
CA PRO A 14 13.60 -19.03 23.23
C PRO A 14 14.90 -18.99 22.42
N ARG A 15 15.77 -18.03 22.72
CA ARG A 15 16.99 -17.76 21.94
C ARG A 15 17.90 -18.98 21.77
N ASP A 16 17.99 -19.83 22.79
CA ASP A 16 18.83 -21.02 22.80
C ASP A 16 18.29 -22.11 21.86
N GLU A 17 16.96 -22.21 21.71
CA GLU A 17 16.28 -23.14 20.80
C GLU A 17 16.24 -22.57 19.37
N ALA A 18 15.96 -21.27 19.24
CA ALA A 18 15.82 -20.57 17.97
C ALA A 18 17.06 -20.71 17.07
N ARG A 19 18.27 -20.79 17.65
CA ARG A 19 19.50 -20.99 16.87
C ARG A 19 19.53 -22.35 16.18
N HIS A 20 19.15 -23.41 16.88
CA HIS A 20 19.13 -24.77 16.32
C HIS A 20 18.04 -24.88 15.25
N ASP A 21 16.84 -24.39 15.56
CA ASP A 21 15.70 -24.46 14.65
C ASP A 21 15.90 -23.59 13.40
N ALA A 22 16.52 -22.41 13.52
CA ALA A 22 16.90 -21.59 12.38
C ALA A 22 17.89 -22.28 11.45
N MET A 23 18.82 -23.06 12.01
CA MET A 23 19.75 -23.87 11.23
C MET A 23 19.00 -24.97 10.46
N MET A 24 18.06 -25.66 11.11
CA MET A 24 17.22 -26.66 10.45
C MET A 24 16.36 -26.03 9.35
N LEU A 25 15.69 -24.90 9.61
CA LEU A 25 14.94 -24.16 8.60
C LEU A 25 15.83 -23.80 7.40
N THR A 26 17.04 -23.28 7.65
CA THR A 26 17.97 -22.88 6.58
C THR A 26 18.43 -24.05 5.72
N LEU A 27 18.57 -25.24 6.30
CA LEU A 27 19.05 -26.42 5.58
C LEU A 27 17.96 -27.17 4.82
N TYR A 28 16.70 -27.11 5.29
CA TYR A 28 15.63 -27.98 4.80
C TYR A 28 14.45 -27.25 4.14
N CYS A 29 14.32 -25.92 4.29
CA CYS A 29 13.29 -25.16 3.60
C CYS A 29 13.79 -24.64 2.24
N GLY A 30 12.88 -24.56 1.26
CA GLY A 30 13.18 -24.00 -0.05
C GLY A 30 13.18 -22.48 -0.08
N ASP A 31 13.71 -21.91 -1.16
CA ASP A 31 13.89 -20.47 -1.34
C ASP A 31 12.61 -19.66 -1.10
N LYS A 32 11.46 -20.19 -1.53
CA LYS A 32 10.17 -19.47 -1.38
C LYS A 32 9.78 -19.25 0.08
N THR A 33 10.12 -20.18 0.96
CA THR A 33 9.90 -20.01 2.41
C THR A 33 10.77 -18.88 2.93
N PHE A 34 12.04 -18.82 2.51
CA PHE A 34 12.96 -17.77 2.94
C PHE A 34 12.60 -16.40 2.40
N GLU A 35 12.11 -16.30 1.17
CA GLU A 35 11.56 -15.05 0.62
C GLU A 35 10.40 -14.52 1.48
N ASN A 36 9.50 -15.41 1.92
CA ASN A 36 8.39 -15.02 2.79
C ASN A 36 8.86 -14.60 4.19
N ILE A 37 9.81 -15.33 4.80
CA ILE A 37 10.40 -14.93 6.09
C ILE A 37 11.08 -13.56 5.96
N GLN A 38 11.83 -13.34 4.87
CA GLN A 38 12.47 -12.06 4.62
C GLN A 38 11.47 -10.92 4.51
N LEU A 39 10.35 -11.14 3.83
CA LEU A 39 9.28 -10.14 3.71
C LEU A 39 8.63 -9.85 5.07
N ILE A 40 8.36 -10.86 5.89
CA ILE A 40 7.81 -10.69 7.24
C ILE A 40 8.78 -9.88 8.11
N GLU A 41 10.04 -10.29 8.19
CA GLU A 41 11.06 -9.59 8.99
C GLU A 41 11.26 -8.14 8.54
N GLU A 42 11.21 -7.88 7.23
CA GLU A 42 11.31 -6.53 6.70
C GLU A 42 10.10 -5.69 7.10
N THR A 43 8.87 -6.20 7.02
CA THR A 43 7.69 -5.48 7.55
C THR A 43 7.82 -5.21 9.04
N LEU A 44 8.23 -6.21 9.83
CA LEU A 44 8.41 -6.04 11.28
C LEU A 44 9.43 -4.95 11.59
N ARG A 45 10.54 -4.93 10.86
CA ARG A 45 11.55 -3.87 10.93
C ARG A 45 10.96 -2.52 10.56
N MET A 46 10.16 -2.40 9.49
CA MET A 46 9.49 -1.15 9.15
C MET A 46 8.62 -0.65 10.31
N LYS A 47 7.79 -1.53 10.90
CA LYS A 47 6.92 -1.18 12.04
C LYS A 47 7.71 -0.71 13.26
N ASP A 48 8.84 -1.33 13.55
CA ASP A 48 9.73 -0.98 14.66
C ASP A 48 10.46 0.35 14.42
N VAL A 49 10.97 0.59 13.21
CA VAL A 49 11.70 1.82 12.84
C VAL A 49 10.87 3.08 13.01
N PHE A 50 9.56 3.00 12.79
CA PHE A 50 8.65 4.14 12.97
C PHE A 50 7.93 4.11 14.32
N SER A 51 8.33 3.24 15.25
CA SER A 51 7.55 2.91 16.43
C SER A 51 7.26 4.10 17.37
N ASP A 52 8.18 5.06 17.39
CA ASP A 52 8.15 6.29 18.19
C ASP A 52 7.48 7.47 17.46
N ARG A 53 7.06 7.28 16.20
CA ARG A 53 6.50 8.35 15.34
C ARG A 53 5.01 8.13 15.07
N PRO A 54 4.11 8.93 15.68
CA PRO A 54 2.67 8.80 15.43
C PRO A 54 2.27 9.20 14.00
N SER A 55 3.02 10.10 13.37
CA SER A 55 2.83 10.55 12.00
C SER A 55 4.15 10.98 11.37
N PHE A 56 4.34 10.74 10.07
CA PHE A 56 5.53 11.11 9.32
C PHE A 56 5.25 11.20 7.81
N SER A 57 6.16 11.82 7.06
CA SER A 57 6.00 11.99 5.61
C SER A 57 6.41 10.73 4.85
N GLY A 58 5.89 10.53 3.64
CA GLY A 58 6.36 9.44 2.79
C GLY A 58 7.81 9.58 2.32
N ARG A 59 8.41 10.78 2.42
CA ARG A 59 9.86 10.95 2.28
C ARG A 59 10.60 10.30 3.46
N ASP A 60 10.19 10.60 4.69
CA ASP A 60 10.76 9.96 5.89
C ASP A 60 10.62 8.43 5.81
N PHE A 61 9.50 7.96 5.23
CA PHE A 61 9.30 6.55 4.97
C PHE A 61 10.39 5.98 4.05
N CYS A 62 10.58 6.57 2.87
CA CYS A 62 11.56 6.11 1.89
C CYS A 62 13.01 6.16 2.40
N GLU A 63 13.38 7.15 3.22
CA GLU A 63 14.73 7.29 3.77
C GLU A 63 15.11 6.22 4.81
N LYS A 64 14.11 5.53 5.38
CA LYS A 64 14.29 4.62 6.52
C LYS A 64 14.08 3.15 6.18
N ILE A 65 13.36 2.88 5.08
CA ILE A 65 13.17 1.51 4.60
C ILE A 65 14.26 1.15 3.57
N ASN A 66 14.42 -0.14 3.31
CA ASN A 66 15.41 -0.59 2.34
C ASN A 66 14.91 -0.27 0.92
N GLU A 67 15.85 -0.15 -0.02
CA GLU A 67 15.50 -0.11 -1.43
C GLU A 67 14.92 -1.46 -1.86
N GLY A 68 13.93 -1.43 -2.76
CA GLY A 68 13.32 -2.65 -3.23
C GLY A 68 11.92 -2.47 -3.80
N HIS A 69 11.31 -3.63 -4.08
CA HIS A 69 9.97 -3.77 -4.59
C HIS A 69 9.08 -4.42 -3.53
N TYR A 70 8.05 -3.70 -3.13
CA TYR A 70 7.10 -4.10 -2.09
C TYR A 70 5.70 -4.21 -2.67
N THR A 71 4.85 -5.01 -2.04
CA THR A 71 3.43 -5.06 -2.35
C THR A 71 2.63 -4.76 -1.10
N PHE A 72 1.77 -3.74 -1.16
CA PHE A 72 0.96 -3.34 -0.02
C PHE A 72 -0.54 -3.42 -0.34
N PRO A 73 -1.35 -4.02 0.54
CA PRO A 73 -2.80 -3.89 0.43
C PRO A 73 -3.18 -2.41 0.57
N PHE A 74 -4.28 -2.03 -0.08
CA PHE A 74 -4.80 -0.67 0.00
C PHE A 74 -6.32 -0.69 -0.04
N ILE A 75 -6.90 0.41 0.44
CA ILE A 75 -8.31 0.71 0.33
C ILE A 75 -8.47 2.16 -0.14
N ILE A 76 -9.37 2.38 -1.09
CA ILE A 76 -9.78 3.72 -1.51
C ILE A 76 -11.12 4.07 -0.86
N TYR A 77 -11.10 5.07 0.01
CA TYR A 77 -12.26 5.58 0.72
C TYR A 77 -12.87 6.80 0.01
N ARG A 78 -14.16 7.03 0.22
CA ARG A 78 -14.85 8.28 -0.07
C ARG A 78 -14.55 9.24 1.06
N GLU A 79 -14.37 10.52 0.73
CA GLU A 79 -14.25 11.57 1.75
C GLU A 79 -15.50 11.67 2.65
N LYS A 80 -16.68 11.37 2.09
CA LYS A 80 -17.96 11.38 2.80
C LYS A 80 -18.60 10.00 2.83
N VAL A 81 -19.01 9.57 4.02
CA VAL A 81 -19.76 8.32 4.21
C VAL A 81 -21.10 8.40 3.48
N LYS A 82 -21.46 7.33 2.76
CA LYS A 82 -22.75 7.23 2.07
C LYS A 82 -23.33 5.83 2.26
N ASN A 83 -24.56 5.75 2.78
CA ASN A 83 -25.28 4.51 3.04
C ASN A 83 -24.52 3.53 3.95
N GLY A 84 -23.82 4.03 4.98
CA GLY A 84 -23.04 3.21 5.92
C GLY A 84 -21.76 2.60 5.33
N ASN A 85 -21.43 2.88 4.07
CA ASN A 85 -20.22 2.41 3.41
C ASN A 85 -19.35 3.59 2.97
N ASN A 86 -18.08 3.57 3.37
CA ASN A 86 -17.08 4.55 3.00
C ASN A 86 -16.15 4.08 1.87
N ILE A 87 -16.22 2.83 1.41
CA ILE A 87 -15.39 2.32 0.32
C ILE A 87 -15.83 2.94 -1.02
N SER A 88 -14.87 3.55 -1.71
CA SER A 88 -15.06 4.13 -3.03
C SER A 88 -15.24 3.04 -4.07
N MET A 89 -16.09 3.29 -5.07
CA MET A 89 -16.19 2.42 -6.25
C MET A 89 -14.83 2.32 -6.95
N ALA A 90 -14.03 3.40 -6.90
CA ALA A 90 -12.69 3.44 -7.45
C ALA A 90 -11.75 2.39 -6.85
N ASN A 91 -12.04 1.87 -5.65
CA ASN A 91 -11.28 0.77 -5.05
C ASN A 91 -11.26 -0.46 -5.96
N LYS A 92 -12.35 -0.72 -6.69
CA LYS A 92 -12.45 -1.83 -7.65
C LYS A 92 -11.80 -1.53 -9.01
N GLY A 93 -11.38 -0.29 -9.23
CA GLY A 93 -10.79 0.16 -10.49
C GLY A 93 -9.32 -0.19 -10.66
N PHE A 94 -8.71 -0.81 -9.65
CA PHE A 94 -7.32 -1.24 -9.67
C PHE A 94 -7.19 -2.68 -9.18
N ALA A 95 -6.10 -3.31 -9.61
CA ALA A 95 -5.67 -4.58 -9.04
C ALA A 95 -5.17 -4.40 -7.60
N HIS A 96 -5.41 -5.41 -6.76
CA HIS A 96 -4.88 -5.50 -5.40
C HIS A 96 -3.86 -6.64 -5.31
N PRO A 97 -2.78 -6.51 -4.49
CA PRO A 97 -2.31 -5.30 -3.82
C PRO A 97 -1.73 -4.25 -4.81
N CYS A 98 -1.37 -3.07 -4.31
CA CYS A 98 -0.56 -2.11 -5.07
C CYS A 98 0.92 -2.45 -4.96
N GLU A 99 1.72 -2.00 -5.92
CA GLU A 99 3.17 -2.13 -5.89
C GLU A 99 3.79 -0.83 -5.36
N VAL A 100 4.85 -0.95 -4.58
CA VAL A 100 5.65 0.18 -4.08
C VAL A 100 7.10 -0.08 -4.42
N VAL A 101 7.72 0.86 -5.12
CA VAL A 101 9.13 0.79 -5.52
C VAL A 101 9.88 1.89 -4.80
N VAL A 102 10.95 1.55 -4.11
CA VAL A 102 11.83 2.48 -3.40
C VAL A 102 13.25 2.33 -3.92
N GLY A 103 13.86 3.44 -4.30
CA GLY A 103 15.27 3.50 -4.70
C GLY A 103 15.92 4.82 -4.28
N GLU A 104 17.13 5.07 -4.74
CA GLU A 104 17.95 6.22 -4.32
C GLU A 104 17.24 7.59 -4.48
N SER A 105 16.39 7.75 -5.51
CA SER A 105 15.70 9.00 -5.80
C SER A 105 14.35 9.17 -5.07
N GLY A 106 14.03 8.27 -4.14
CA GLY A 106 12.74 8.21 -3.44
C GLY A 106 11.89 7.02 -3.88
N GLY A 107 10.60 7.07 -3.56
CA GLY A 107 9.70 5.96 -3.81
C GLY A 107 8.40 6.34 -4.51
N PHE A 108 7.76 5.33 -5.10
CA PHE A 108 6.52 5.48 -5.85
C PHE A 108 5.54 4.35 -5.54
N VAL A 109 4.26 4.68 -5.49
CA VAL A 109 3.15 3.74 -5.53
C VAL A 109 2.74 3.56 -7.00
N LEU A 110 2.64 2.30 -7.43
CA LEU A 110 2.16 1.90 -8.74
C LEU A 110 0.79 1.23 -8.60
N LEU A 111 -0.22 1.83 -9.23
CA LEU A 111 -1.59 1.34 -9.28
C LEU A 111 -1.91 0.84 -10.69
N ARG A 112 -2.15 -0.46 -10.83
CA ARG A 112 -2.55 -1.05 -12.10
C ARG A 112 -4.06 -0.95 -12.29
N ALA A 113 -4.50 -0.13 -13.24
CA ALA A 113 -5.91 0.02 -13.58
C ALA A 113 -6.48 -1.28 -14.19
N VAL A 114 -7.69 -1.66 -13.80
CA VAL A 114 -8.40 -2.84 -14.32
C VAL A 114 -9.75 -2.46 -14.93
N ASP A 115 -10.24 -3.30 -15.84
CA ASP A 115 -11.55 -3.11 -16.43
C ASP A 115 -12.65 -3.30 -15.38
N MET A 116 -13.57 -2.34 -15.34
CA MET A 116 -14.73 -2.35 -14.47
C MET A 116 -16.01 -2.54 -15.29
N ASN A 117 -16.92 -3.36 -14.78
CA ASN A 117 -18.28 -3.50 -15.31
C ASN A 117 -19.27 -3.11 -14.21
N GLU A 118 -19.67 -1.84 -14.17
CA GLU A 118 -20.52 -1.29 -13.11
C GLU A 118 -21.77 -0.62 -13.69
N SER A 119 -22.85 -0.60 -12.91
CA SER A 119 -24.06 0.13 -13.30
C SER A 119 -23.89 1.63 -13.11
N SER A 120 -24.10 2.38 -14.19
CA SER A 120 -24.18 3.83 -14.19
C SER A 120 -25.21 4.32 -13.18
N ARG A 121 -24.82 5.28 -12.34
CA ARG A 121 -25.74 5.88 -11.36
C ARG A 121 -26.81 6.76 -11.99
N LEU A 122 -26.59 7.22 -13.22
CA LEU A 122 -27.50 8.12 -13.93
C LEU A 122 -28.72 7.39 -14.51
N ASN A 123 -28.51 6.19 -15.06
CA ASN A 123 -29.53 5.46 -15.82
C ASN A 123 -29.59 3.95 -15.51
N GLY A 124 -28.77 3.45 -14.58
CA GLY A 124 -28.74 2.04 -14.19
C GLY A 124 -28.05 1.10 -15.19
N LEU A 125 -27.70 1.58 -16.39
CA LEU A 125 -27.11 0.76 -17.44
C LEU A 125 -25.71 0.28 -17.06
N LYS A 126 -25.39 -0.98 -17.34
CA LYS A 126 -24.04 -1.51 -17.17
C LYS A 126 -23.10 -0.80 -18.14
N MET A 127 -22.03 -0.24 -17.60
CA MET A 127 -20.98 0.41 -18.37
C MET A 127 -19.66 -0.30 -18.14
N LYS A 128 -18.90 -0.47 -19.23
CA LYS A 128 -17.49 -0.87 -19.16
C LYS A 128 -16.65 0.39 -19.04
N GLY A 129 -15.77 0.43 -18.04
CA GLY A 129 -14.87 1.56 -17.85
C GLY A 129 -13.55 1.13 -17.27
N LYS A 130 -12.51 1.91 -17.54
CA LYS A 130 -11.19 1.75 -16.92
C LYS A 130 -10.74 3.12 -16.45
N VAL A 131 -10.01 3.15 -15.33
CA VAL A 131 -9.40 4.40 -14.86
C VAL A 131 -8.31 4.78 -15.87
N GLN A 132 -8.38 6.00 -16.41
CA GLN A 132 -7.41 6.51 -17.39
C GLN A 132 -6.51 7.58 -16.79
N HIS A 133 -7.08 8.40 -15.91
CA HIS A 133 -6.43 9.56 -15.34
C HIS A 133 -6.69 9.62 -13.84
N LEU A 134 -5.66 10.04 -13.10
CA LEU A 134 -5.71 10.20 -11.66
C LEU A 134 -4.90 11.43 -11.32
N LYS A 135 -5.46 12.28 -10.47
CA LYS A 135 -4.74 13.37 -9.83
C LYS A 135 -4.55 13.07 -8.36
N TYR A 136 -3.40 13.40 -7.82
CA TYR A 136 -3.11 13.32 -6.39
C TYR A 136 -2.87 14.72 -5.82
N PHE A 137 -3.12 14.89 -4.53
CA PHE A 137 -2.91 16.16 -3.85
C PHE A 137 -1.46 16.29 -3.39
N ASP A 138 -0.74 17.30 -3.88
CA ASP A 138 0.69 17.53 -3.57
C ASP A 138 0.93 18.31 -2.26
N GLY A 139 -0.13 18.61 -1.52
CA GLY A 139 -0.14 19.49 -0.35
C GLY A 139 -0.65 20.92 -0.65
N ARG A 140 -0.78 21.29 -1.93
CA ARG A 140 -1.26 22.60 -2.37
C ARG A 140 -2.41 22.48 -3.38
N ARG A 141 -2.29 21.57 -4.34
CA ARG A 141 -3.25 21.37 -5.42
C ARG A 141 -3.26 19.92 -5.90
N PHE A 142 -4.27 19.58 -6.68
CA PHE A 142 -4.31 18.31 -7.40
C PHE A 142 -3.46 18.40 -8.65
N ILE A 143 -2.50 17.48 -8.80
CA ILE A 143 -1.63 17.35 -9.97
C ILE A 143 -1.80 15.98 -10.61
N GLU A 144 -1.62 15.91 -11.92
CA GLU A 144 -1.80 14.68 -12.69
C GLU A 144 -0.69 13.66 -12.35
N ALA A 145 -1.10 12.42 -12.08
CA ALA A 145 -0.20 11.29 -11.90
C ALA A 145 0.42 10.90 -13.25
N ALA A 146 1.66 10.39 -13.19
CA ALA A 146 2.26 9.81 -14.37
C ALA A 146 1.53 8.50 -14.73
N VAL A 147 1.29 8.29 -16.02
CA VAL A 147 0.62 7.10 -16.54
C VAL A 147 1.54 6.41 -17.54
N ASN A 148 1.78 5.11 -17.35
CA ASN A 148 2.54 4.27 -18.26
C ASN A 148 1.75 2.98 -18.53
N GLY A 149 1.12 2.92 -19.71
CA GLY A 149 0.19 1.86 -20.05
C GLY A 149 -0.96 1.80 -19.04
N ASP A 150 -1.06 0.69 -18.33
CA ASP A 150 -2.09 0.45 -17.31
C ASP A 150 -1.68 0.88 -15.90
N PHE A 151 -0.44 1.35 -15.72
CA PHE A 151 0.07 1.75 -14.42
C PHE A 151 -0.03 3.25 -14.23
N ILE A 152 -0.61 3.64 -13.09
CA ILE A 152 -0.66 5.00 -12.59
C ILE A 152 0.35 5.12 -11.44
N GLN A 153 1.26 6.08 -11.53
CA GLN A 153 2.37 6.27 -10.60
C GLN A 153 2.16 7.51 -9.73
N ILE A 154 2.21 7.33 -8.42
CA ILE A 154 2.09 8.40 -7.42
C ILE A 154 3.37 8.44 -6.58
N PRO A 155 4.09 9.58 -6.47
CA PRO A 155 5.25 9.69 -5.61
C PRO A 155 4.88 9.52 -4.13
N LEU A 156 5.67 8.72 -3.40
CA LEU A 156 5.47 8.53 -1.97
C LEU A 156 5.69 9.82 -1.17
N ASP A 157 6.49 10.77 -1.65
CA ASP A 157 6.75 12.07 -1.02
C ASP A 157 5.51 12.84 -0.57
N HIS A 158 4.36 12.61 -1.23
CA HIS A 158 3.10 13.30 -0.94
C HIS A 158 2.17 12.52 0.00
N PHE A 159 2.57 11.32 0.43
CA PHE A 159 1.82 10.53 1.40
C PHE A 159 2.10 11.02 2.82
N ILE A 160 1.07 10.94 3.65
CA ILE A 160 1.20 11.06 5.10
C ILE A 160 0.98 9.68 5.70
N PHE A 161 1.97 9.21 6.45
CA PHE A 161 1.91 7.96 7.17
C PHE A 161 1.49 8.18 8.61
N HIS A 162 0.64 7.28 9.10
CA HIS A 162 0.19 7.25 10.47
C HIS A 162 0.51 5.88 11.07
N ASN A 163 0.91 5.92 12.34
CA ASN A 163 1.27 4.74 13.10
C ASN A 163 0.36 4.64 14.32
N ILE A 164 -0.40 3.56 14.42
CA ILE A 164 -1.37 3.33 15.50
C ILE A 164 -1.09 1.95 16.11
N GLY A 165 -0.95 1.88 17.44
CA GLY A 165 -0.67 0.66 18.19
C GLY A 165 0.54 0.81 19.10
N GLU A 166 0.61 -0.01 20.14
CA GLU A 166 1.67 0.06 21.17
C GLU A 166 2.83 -0.88 20.86
N ASP A 167 2.55 -2.15 20.55
CA ASP A 167 3.55 -3.17 20.20
C ASP A 167 3.69 -3.35 18.67
N ALA A 168 4.80 -3.93 18.20
CA ALA A 168 5.08 -4.14 16.78
C ALA A 168 4.11 -5.12 16.09
N MET A 169 3.47 -6.03 16.84
CA MET A 169 2.55 -7.05 16.29
C MET A 169 1.20 -6.46 15.90
N ASN A 170 0.68 -5.58 16.76
CA ASN A 170 -0.61 -4.92 16.64
C ASN A 170 -0.50 -3.53 15.99
N ARG A 171 0.73 -3.13 15.62
CA ARG A 171 1.00 -1.86 14.97
C ARG A 171 0.43 -1.83 13.56
N ILE A 172 -0.46 -0.87 13.32
CA ILE A 172 -1.00 -0.56 12.00
C ILE A 172 -0.28 0.67 11.48
N LEU A 173 0.66 0.43 10.57
CA LEU A 173 1.29 1.46 9.78
C LEU A 173 0.53 1.62 8.45
N HIS A 174 0.01 2.81 8.17
CA HIS A 174 -0.69 3.08 6.93
C HIS A 174 -0.35 4.45 6.37
N GLY A 175 -0.23 4.54 5.05
CA GLY A 175 0.06 5.78 4.31
C GLY A 175 -1.17 6.22 3.54
N SER A 176 -1.53 7.50 3.61
CA SER A 176 -2.71 8.04 2.92
C SER A 176 -2.41 9.27 2.07
N ILE A 177 -3.19 9.44 1.01
CA ILE A 177 -3.17 10.61 0.12
C ILE A 177 -4.56 10.89 -0.47
N CYS A 178 -4.89 12.16 -0.67
CA CYS A 178 -6.11 12.55 -1.37
C CYS A 178 -5.91 12.44 -2.89
N ILE A 179 -6.89 11.83 -3.57
CA ILE A 179 -6.89 11.62 -5.02
C ILE A 179 -8.21 12.03 -5.65
N LYS A 180 -8.17 12.30 -6.95
CA LYS A 180 -9.32 12.52 -7.84
C LYS A 180 -9.12 11.68 -9.10
N MET A 181 -10.19 11.12 -9.64
CA MET A 181 -10.10 10.24 -10.81
C MET A 181 -11.05 10.66 -11.91
N CYS A 182 -10.60 10.44 -13.14
CA CYS A 182 -11.43 10.49 -14.34
C CYS A 182 -11.40 9.12 -15.02
N CYS A 183 -12.57 8.65 -15.45
CA CYS A 183 -12.73 7.36 -16.12
C CYS A 183 -13.26 7.55 -17.55
N SER A 184 -13.07 6.52 -18.38
CA SER A 184 -13.44 6.51 -19.80
C SER A 184 -14.94 6.71 -20.10
N VAL A 185 -15.81 6.63 -19.10
CA VAL A 185 -17.27 6.79 -19.25
C VAL A 185 -17.74 8.25 -19.20
N GLY A 186 -16.82 9.21 -19.06
CA GLY A 186 -17.11 10.64 -19.06
C GLY A 186 -17.67 11.19 -17.74
N GLU A 187 -17.52 12.50 -17.54
CA GLU A 187 -17.87 13.20 -16.28
C GLU A 187 -19.36 13.12 -15.92
N ILE A 188 -20.24 12.97 -16.91
CA ILE A 188 -21.69 12.84 -16.70
C ILE A 188 -22.02 11.57 -15.91
N HIS A 189 -21.30 10.47 -16.20
CA HIS A 189 -21.52 9.18 -15.56
C HIS A 189 -20.65 8.98 -14.32
N MET A 190 -19.49 9.64 -14.28
CA MET A 190 -18.59 9.64 -13.13
C MET A 190 -18.04 11.06 -12.89
N PRO A 191 -18.75 11.90 -12.12
CA PRO A 191 -18.27 13.23 -11.80
C PRO A 191 -16.99 13.14 -10.95
N GLU A 192 -16.06 14.06 -11.19
CA GLU A 192 -14.81 14.15 -10.44
C GLU A 192 -15.13 14.31 -8.94
N SER A 193 -14.61 13.40 -8.11
CA SER A 193 -14.85 13.38 -6.68
C SER A 193 -13.56 13.04 -5.94
N THR A 194 -13.32 13.73 -4.83
CA THR A 194 -12.17 13.46 -3.96
C THR A 194 -12.39 12.14 -3.22
N ALA A 195 -11.37 11.29 -3.28
CA ALA A 195 -11.28 10.04 -2.55
C ALA A 195 -9.96 10.02 -1.76
N ILE A 196 -9.89 9.18 -0.73
CA ILE A 196 -8.69 9.00 0.09
C ILE A 196 -8.13 7.62 -0.27
N PHE A 197 -6.94 7.58 -0.84
CA PHE A 197 -6.19 6.35 -1.04
C PHE A 197 -5.40 6.07 0.23
N THR A 198 -5.53 4.87 0.79
CA THR A 198 -4.79 4.42 1.98
C THR A 198 -4.15 3.06 1.70
N LEU A 199 -2.82 2.99 1.75
CA LEU A 199 -2.06 1.74 1.74
C LEU A 199 -1.70 1.30 3.16
N PHE A 200 -1.52 0.00 3.36
CA PHE A 200 -1.19 -0.57 4.66
C PHE A 200 0.10 -1.38 4.59
N VAL A 201 1.00 -1.15 5.53
CA VAL A 201 2.24 -1.89 5.70
C VAL A 201 1.97 -3.00 6.71
N HIS A 202 1.77 -4.23 6.22
CA HIS A 202 1.34 -5.38 7.02
C HIS A 202 2.37 -6.49 7.10
#